data_AF-A0A117MLG6-F1
#
_entry.id   AF-A0A117MLG6-F1
#
_cell.length_a   1.000
_cell.length_b   1.000
_cell.length_c   1.000
_cell.angle_alpha   90.00
_cell.angle_beta   90.00
_cell.angle_gamma   90.00
#
_symmetry.space_group_name_H-M   'P 1'
#
loop_
_entity.id
_entity.type
_entity.pdbx_description
1 polymer ?
#
loop_
_entity_poly.entity_id
_entity_poly.type
_entity_poly.pdbx_seq_one_letter_code
_entity_poly.pdbx_strand_id
1 'polypeptide(L)'
;MGGLGGLDRPEAPTSPGAWDERSGEWLVAETDVRGNGADAPPTAGQEPTATRTNGPRPAPTRRTGADPVKALIHRHRDLCERAVDPLEIAAGLEAHGLTDRTAARFLHRDVFSLAEEMYARVARDGETPSSLPPLTTPRARADWILLTLLPGALCAAAVTALHLTHGRARLIAAAAGALAVTLALRAALARGPLATPHAARSAATRTCWLFAYALLGDGLLQAAAIGGPDALPAGTADGPWPFTTAPVLALALSCAPAAWCAHLLAVRARRKLSASRALEDFATSVKPLLLGTFALYLCALTALLTLTATVLDEPTAYPQTLTLGALLLLARLLTTHGFTHAPGLVLTATVTAEATALAALLAARLPGCAWLATPVQSLIDTWGPAAIPTIACGAGALTLLLHATRTLTRASAHAPADGPC
;
A
#
# COMPACT_ATOMS: atom_id res chain seq x y z
N MET A 1 38.63 -43.19 35.41
CA MET A 1 38.78 -43.92 34.13
C MET A 1 37.43 -43.84 33.43
N GLY A 2 37.38 -43.20 32.24
CA GLY A 2 36.17 -42.99 31.42
C GLY A 2 35.24 -41.88 31.92
N GLY A 3 34.77 -40.92 31.13
CA GLY A 3 34.89 -40.68 29.69
C GLY A 3 33.64 -39.93 29.19
N LEU A 4 33.85 -38.90 28.37
CA LEU A 4 32.90 -38.32 27.38
C LEU A 4 31.66 -37.62 27.98
N GLY A 5 31.27 -36.41 27.64
CA GLY A 5 31.46 -35.62 26.43
C GLY A 5 30.20 -34.75 26.35
N GLY A 6 30.24 -33.57 26.99
CA GLY A 6 29.15 -32.59 26.93
C GLY A 6 29.11 -31.99 25.53
N LEU A 7 28.12 -32.38 24.74
CA LEU A 7 27.79 -31.69 23.49
C LEU A 7 27.05 -30.41 23.86
N ASP A 8 27.77 -29.29 23.85
CA ASP A 8 27.20 -27.95 23.79
C ASP A 8 26.27 -27.88 22.57
N ARG A 9 24.99 -27.60 22.84
CA ARG A 9 23.98 -27.33 21.81
C ARG A 9 24.31 -25.98 21.17
N PRO A 10 24.35 -25.85 19.83
CA PRO A 10 24.40 -24.54 19.21
C PRO A 10 23.07 -23.82 19.40
N GLU A 11 23.14 -22.68 20.07
CA GLU A 11 22.06 -21.72 20.29
C GLU A 11 21.61 -21.10 18.94
N ALA A 12 20.32 -20.80 18.81
CA ALA A 12 19.77 -20.20 17.60
C ALA A 12 20.21 -18.72 17.47
N PRO A 13 20.65 -18.25 16.28
CA PRO A 13 21.07 -16.87 16.11
C PRO A 13 19.87 -15.90 16.17
N THR A 14 19.94 -14.99 17.13
CA THR A 14 19.04 -13.85 17.32
C THR A 14 19.53 -12.62 16.57
N SER A 15 19.24 -12.47 15.27
CA SER A 15 19.15 -11.17 14.55
C SER A 15 19.02 -11.37 13.02
N PRO A 16 18.22 -10.55 12.31
CA PRO A 16 18.18 -10.53 10.85
C PRO A 16 19.33 -9.66 10.31
N GLY A 17 20.47 -10.28 10.01
CA GLY A 17 21.66 -9.61 9.47
C GLY A 17 22.15 -10.28 8.18
N ALA A 18 22.71 -9.46 7.29
CA ALA A 18 23.20 -9.81 5.96
C ALA A 18 24.17 -11.02 5.94
N TRP A 19 24.20 -11.71 4.79
CA TRP A 19 25.13 -12.78 4.42
C TRP A 19 26.48 -12.68 5.13
N ASP A 20 26.83 -13.70 5.93
CA ASP A 20 28.10 -13.75 6.65
C ASP A 20 29.29 -14.06 5.71
N GLU A 21 30.48 -13.57 6.07
CA GLU A 21 31.70 -13.77 5.29
C GLU A 21 32.09 -15.26 5.17
N ARG A 22 31.61 -16.13 6.06
CA ARG A 22 31.77 -17.60 5.97
C ARG A 22 31.03 -18.22 4.78
N SER A 23 29.96 -17.59 4.31
CA SER A 23 29.29 -17.98 3.07
C SER A 23 30.11 -17.64 1.81
N GLY A 24 31.08 -16.73 1.91
CA GLY A 24 32.00 -16.37 0.82
C GLY A 24 33.14 -17.37 0.63
N GLU A 25 33.59 -18.04 1.69
CA GLU A 25 34.72 -18.99 1.62
C GLU A 25 34.38 -20.26 0.83
N TRP A 26 33.09 -20.66 0.77
CA TRP A 26 32.64 -21.76 -0.09
C TRP A 26 32.65 -21.42 -1.60
N LEU A 27 32.72 -20.15 -1.97
CA LEU A 27 32.78 -19.71 -3.38
C LEU A 27 34.21 -19.64 -3.94
N VAL A 28 35.23 -19.49 -3.09
CA VAL A 28 36.64 -19.42 -3.54
C VAL A 28 37.22 -20.82 -3.75
N ALA A 29 36.79 -21.81 -2.96
CA ALA A 29 37.26 -23.19 -3.09
C ALA A 29 36.81 -23.89 -4.39
N GLU A 30 35.72 -23.45 -5.02
CA GLU A 30 35.20 -24.02 -6.27
C GLU A 30 35.87 -23.40 -7.52
N THR A 31 36.44 -22.18 -7.41
CA THR A 31 37.12 -21.51 -8.52
C THR A 31 38.59 -21.93 -8.69
N ASP A 32 39.25 -22.41 -7.64
CA ASP A 32 40.68 -22.77 -7.68
C ASP A 32 40.96 -24.19 -8.22
N VAL A 33 39.91 -24.96 -8.56
CA VAL A 33 40.02 -26.28 -9.21
C VAL A 33 39.82 -26.21 -10.73
N ARG A 34 39.55 -25.01 -11.30
CA ARG A 34 39.35 -24.82 -12.75
C ARG A 34 40.20 -23.72 -13.39
N GLY A 35 41.31 -23.38 -12.76
CA GLY A 35 42.21 -22.32 -13.24
C GLY A 35 43.68 -22.67 -13.13
N ASN A 36 44.14 -23.77 -13.73
CA ASN A 36 45.58 -23.84 -14.07
C ASN A 36 45.81 -24.60 -15.37
N GLY A 37 45.99 -23.83 -16.43
CA GLY A 37 46.32 -24.26 -17.79
C GLY A 37 46.75 -23.05 -18.58
N ALA A 38 47.83 -22.40 -18.12
CA ALA A 38 48.44 -21.27 -18.81
C ALA A 38 49.26 -21.78 -20.00
N ASP A 39 49.01 -21.18 -21.17
CA ASP A 39 49.78 -21.31 -22.40
C ASP A 39 51.24 -20.84 -22.21
N ALA A 40 52.19 -21.67 -22.63
CA ALA A 40 53.53 -21.26 -23.05
C ALA A 40 54.07 -22.24 -24.13
N PRO A 41 54.92 -21.78 -25.08
CA PRO A 41 54.99 -22.30 -26.46
C PRO A 41 56.03 -23.43 -26.66
N PRO A 42 56.14 -24.03 -27.87
CA PRO A 42 56.62 -25.41 -28.04
C PRO A 42 58.13 -25.52 -28.25
N THR A 43 58.72 -26.66 -27.90
CA THR A 43 60.01 -27.11 -28.44
C THR A 43 59.96 -28.61 -28.68
N ALA A 44 60.36 -28.99 -29.90
CA ALA A 44 60.34 -30.34 -30.44
C ALA A 44 61.44 -31.25 -29.85
N GLY A 45 61.21 -32.56 -29.89
CA GLY A 45 62.30 -33.55 -29.89
C GLY A 45 62.03 -34.85 -29.12
N GLN A 46 61.83 -35.93 -29.88
CA GLN A 46 62.26 -37.32 -29.62
C GLN A 46 61.54 -38.20 -28.57
N GLU A 47 61.01 -39.32 -29.09
CA GLU A 47 60.79 -40.65 -28.47
C GLU A 47 62.07 -41.24 -27.79
N PRO A 48 62.06 -42.43 -27.11
CA PRO A 48 60.98 -43.37 -26.73
C PRO A 48 61.09 -43.95 -25.27
N THR A 49 60.13 -44.82 -24.92
CA THR A 49 60.31 -46.11 -24.19
C THR A 49 59.72 -46.28 -22.77
N ALA A 50 58.92 -47.35 -22.67
CA ALA A 50 58.68 -48.24 -21.53
C ALA A 50 57.69 -47.87 -20.40
N THR A 51 56.55 -48.58 -20.46
CA THR A 51 56.05 -49.51 -19.45
C THR A 51 55.75 -48.96 -18.05
N ARG A 52 54.45 -48.84 -17.71
CA ARG A 52 53.84 -49.65 -16.63
C ARG A 52 52.35 -49.37 -16.41
N THR A 53 51.58 -50.45 -16.63
CA THR A 53 50.46 -50.95 -15.80
C THR A 53 49.33 -50.01 -15.38
N ASN A 54 48.17 -50.30 -15.98
CA ASN A 54 46.81 -49.99 -15.54
C ASN A 54 46.60 -50.18 -14.03
N GLY A 55 46.18 -49.11 -13.36
CA GLY A 55 45.40 -49.15 -12.13
C GLY A 55 44.15 -48.29 -12.30
N PRO A 56 42.93 -48.78 -11.99
CA PRO A 56 41.73 -47.95 -12.08
C PRO A 56 41.83 -46.77 -11.12
N ARG A 57 41.91 -45.56 -11.66
CA ARG A 57 41.80 -44.32 -10.88
C ARG A 57 40.40 -44.28 -10.28
N PRO A 58 40.22 -44.13 -8.95
CA PRO A 58 38.89 -44.04 -8.39
C PRO A 58 38.19 -42.81 -8.98
N ALA A 59 37.05 -43.04 -9.61
CA ALA A 59 36.20 -41.97 -10.11
C ALA A 59 35.88 -41.03 -8.93
N PRO A 60 35.91 -39.70 -9.12
CA PRO A 60 35.51 -38.79 -8.06
C PRO A 60 34.09 -39.13 -7.65
N THR A 61 33.92 -39.46 -6.37
CA THR A 61 32.63 -39.66 -5.73
C THR A 61 31.75 -38.46 -6.04
N ARG A 62 30.74 -38.65 -6.90
CA ARG A 62 29.63 -37.71 -7.03
C ARG A 62 29.01 -37.59 -5.64
N ARG A 63 29.35 -36.54 -4.90
CA ARG A 63 28.48 -36.06 -3.84
C ARG A 63 27.15 -35.79 -4.55
N THR A 64 26.16 -36.62 -4.26
CA THR A 64 24.76 -36.39 -4.62
C THR A 64 24.41 -34.99 -4.16
N GLY A 65 24.44 -34.04 -5.10
CA GLY A 65 24.02 -32.68 -4.85
C GLY A 65 22.60 -32.74 -4.30
N ALA A 66 22.41 -32.29 -3.07
CA ALA A 66 21.08 -32.13 -2.51
C ALA A 66 20.26 -31.33 -3.52
N ASP A 67 19.07 -31.84 -3.85
CA ASP A 67 18.16 -31.16 -4.76
C ASP A 67 17.93 -29.73 -4.25
N PRO A 68 18.40 -28.69 -4.97
CA PRO A 68 18.43 -27.33 -4.46
C PRO A 68 17.03 -26.78 -4.22
N VAL A 69 16.04 -27.26 -4.98
CA VAL A 69 14.62 -26.90 -4.79
C VAL A 69 14.07 -27.56 -3.53
N LYS A 70 14.45 -28.81 -3.24
CA LYS A 70 14.04 -29.49 -1.99
C LYS A 70 14.60 -28.79 -0.75
N ALA A 71 15.86 -28.34 -0.81
CA ALA A 71 16.46 -27.55 0.26
C ALA A 71 15.74 -26.21 0.45
N LEU A 72 15.31 -25.58 -0.64
CA LEU A 72 14.54 -24.32 -0.61
C LEU A 72 13.13 -24.52 -0.03
N ILE A 73 12.42 -25.58 -0.42
CA ILE A 73 11.12 -25.96 0.17
C ILE A 73 11.26 -26.17 1.68
N HIS A 74 12.34 -26.81 2.14
CA HIS A 74 12.56 -27.02 3.56
C HIS A 74 12.80 -25.71 4.33
N ARG A 75 13.53 -24.76 3.73
CA ARG A 75 13.76 -23.44 4.32
C ARG A 75 12.49 -22.59 4.39
N HIS A 76 11.63 -22.69 3.37
CA HIS A 76 10.36 -21.96 3.29
C HIS A 76 9.15 -22.87 3.52
N ARG A 77 9.30 -23.83 4.44
CA ARG A 77 8.29 -24.87 4.69
C ARG A 77 6.95 -24.27 5.10
N ASP A 78 6.97 -23.34 6.05
CA ASP A 78 5.77 -22.66 6.57
C ASP A 78 5.02 -21.87 5.49
N LEU A 79 5.73 -21.35 4.48
CA LEU A 79 5.13 -20.70 3.32
C LEU A 79 4.46 -21.73 2.41
N CYS A 80 5.17 -22.83 2.11
CA CYS A 80 4.66 -23.84 1.18
C CYS A 80 3.50 -24.66 1.76
N GLU A 81 3.47 -24.91 3.07
CA GLU A 81 2.38 -25.65 3.73
C GLU A 81 1.07 -24.86 3.80
N ARG A 82 1.14 -23.52 3.86
CA ARG A 82 -0.03 -22.65 3.95
C ARG A 82 -0.54 -22.20 2.58
N ALA A 83 0.29 -22.31 1.55
CA ALA A 83 -0.03 -21.79 0.23
C ALA A 83 -1.14 -22.59 -0.46
N VAL A 84 -2.18 -21.90 -0.91
CA VAL A 84 -3.31 -22.50 -1.65
C VAL A 84 -3.04 -22.46 -3.16
N ASP A 85 -2.14 -21.60 -3.63
CA ASP A 85 -1.75 -21.51 -5.04
C ASP A 85 -0.25 -21.20 -5.24
N PRO A 86 0.31 -21.47 -6.43
CA PRO A 86 1.71 -21.15 -6.76
C PRO A 86 2.06 -19.65 -6.66
N LEU A 87 1.09 -18.75 -6.82
CA LEU A 87 1.34 -17.30 -6.76
C LEU A 87 1.62 -16.84 -5.33
N GLU A 88 1.00 -17.46 -4.33
CA GLU A 88 1.31 -17.23 -2.90
C GLU A 88 2.75 -17.63 -2.59
N ILE A 89 3.23 -18.75 -3.15
CA ILE A 89 4.64 -19.14 -3.03
C ILE A 89 5.55 -18.13 -3.74
N ALA A 90 5.23 -17.72 -4.98
CA ALA A 90 6.03 -16.73 -5.72
C ALA A 90 6.13 -15.39 -4.98
N ALA A 91 5.01 -14.91 -4.45
CA ALA A 91 4.92 -13.67 -3.69
C ALA A 91 5.67 -13.77 -2.35
N GLY A 92 5.58 -14.91 -1.66
CA GLY A 92 6.37 -15.18 -0.47
C GLY A 92 7.87 -15.24 -0.74
N LEU A 93 8.30 -15.88 -1.83
CA LEU A 93 9.71 -15.91 -2.25
C LEU A 93 10.24 -14.49 -2.55
N GLU A 94 9.48 -13.65 -3.25
CA GLU A 94 9.84 -12.24 -3.49
C GLU A 94 9.96 -11.45 -2.17
N ALA A 95 9.06 -11.67 -1.21
CA ALA A 95 9.11 -11.03 0.10
C ALA A 95 10.37 -11.42 0.90
N HIS A 96 10.88 -12.64 0.71
CA HIS A 96 12.14 -13.12 1.28
C HIS A 96 13.37 -12.71 0.44
N GLY A 97 13.19 -11.86 -0.57
CA GLY A 97 14.26 -11.28 -1.38
C GLY A 97 14.73 -12.13 -2.56
N LEU A 98 14.01 -13.20 -2.94
CA LEU A 98 14.31 -13.92 -4.18
C LEU A 98 13.84 -13.12 -5.39
N THR A 99 14.71 -13.02 -6.39
CA THR A 99 14.46 -12.34 -7.66
C THR A 99 14.55 -13.34 -8.81
N ASP A 100 14.11 -12.97 -10.02
CA ASP A 100 14.22 -13.82 -11.21
C ASP A 100 15.68 -14.25 -11.48
N ARG A 101 16.66 -13.39 -11.14
CA ARG A 101 18.09 -13.72 -11.21
C ARG A 101 18.50 -14.78 -10.19
N THR A 102 17.90 -14.76 -9.01
CA THR A 102 18.13 -15.78 -7.97
C THR A 102 17.47 -17.10 -8.36
N ALA A 103 16.28 -17.07 -8.98
CA ALA A 103 15.58 -18.26 -9.47
C ALA A 103 16.38 -19.02 -10.55
N ALA A 104 17.10 -18.30 -11.42
CA ALA A 104 18.01 -18.91 -12.40
C ALA A 104 19.09 -19.81 -11.76
N ARG A 105 19.51 -19.53 -10.52
CA ARG A 105 20.46 -20.39 -9.77
C ARG A 105 19.86 -21.73 -9.37
N PHE A 106 18.54 -21.80 -9.25
CA PHE A 106 17.78 -23.03 -9.03
C PHE A 106 17.38 -23.72 -10.34
N LEU A 107 18.00 -23.34 -11.48
CA LEU A 107 17.71 -23.87 -12.82
C LEU A 107 16.28 -23.58 -13.30
N HIS A 108 15.63 -22.55 -12.76
CA HIS A 108 14.28 -22.13 -13.16
C HIS A 108 14.35 -20.77 -13.83
N ARG A 109 13.52 -20.55 -14.86
CA ARG A 109 13.57 -19.32 -15.68
C ARG A 109 13.27 -18.05 -14.87
N ASP A 110 12.37 -18.15 -13.90
CA ASP A 110 11.82 -17.03 -13.14
C ASP A 110 11.25 -17.52 -11.79
N VAL A 111 10.92 -16.58 -10.90
CA VAL A 111 10.38 -16.89 -9.56
C VAL A 111 9.02 -17.61 -9.64
N PHE A 112 8.22 -17.31 -10.67
CA PHE A 112 6.92 -17.95 -10.88
C PHE A 112 7.05 -19.44 -11.22
N SER A 113 7.95 -19.78 -12.15
CA SER A 113 8.26 -21.16 -12.52
C SER A 113 8.83 -21.94 -11.35
N LEU A 114 9.70 -21.31 -10.54
CA LEU A 114 10.24 -21.89 -9.32
C LEU A 114 9.13 -22.18 -8.30
N ALA A 115 8.19 -21.25 -8.14
CA ALA A 115 7.06 -21.40 -7.25
C ALA A 115 6.07 -22.49 -7.71
N GLU A 116 5.81 -22.59 -9.01
CA GLU A 116 5.01 -23.69 -9.60
C GLU A 116 5.65 -25.06 -9.32
N GLU A 117 6.96 -25.20 -9.50
CA GLU A 117 7.67 -26.44 -9.19
C GLU A 117 7.64 -26.77 -7.68
N MET A 118 7.82 -25.76 -6.82
CA MET A 118 7.72 -25.93 -5.37
C MET A 118 6.31 -26.37 -4.95
N TYR A 119 5.27 -25.73 -5.47
CA TYR A 119 3.87 -26.10 -5.21
C TYR A 119 3.56 -27.52 -5.71
N ALA A 120 3.99 -27.86 -6.93
CA ALA A 120 3.76 -29.19 -7.50
C ALA A 120 4.41 -30.31 -6.68
N ARG A 121 5.58 -30.08 -6.09
CA ARG A 121 6.26 -31.05 -5.22
C ARG A 121 5.54 -31.22 -3.89
N VAL A 122 5.13 -30.13 -3.24
CA VAL A 122 4.40 -30.19 -1.96
C VAL A 122 3.02 -30.83 -2.13
N ALA A 123 2.31 -30.51 -3.22
CA ALA A 123 1.03 -31.13 -3.53
C ALA A 123 1.15 -32.66 -3.73
N ARG A 124 2.20 -33.12 -4.42
CA ARG A 124 2.49 -34.55 -4.63
C ARG A 124 2.92 -35.28 -3.35
N ASP A 125 3.67 -34.61 -2.47
CA ASP A 125 4.10 -35.17 -1.20
C ASP A 125 2.92 -35.28 -0.19
N GLY A 126 1.85 -34.50 -0.39
CA GLY A 126 0.70 -34.38 0.51
C GLY A 126 -0.58 -35.10 0.05
N GLU A 127 -0.50 -36.08 -0.84
CA GLU A 127 -1.65 -36.71 -1.52
C GLU A 127 -2.71 -37.31 -0.56
N THR A 128 -3.61 -36.44 -0.08
CA THR A 128 -5.01 -36.74 0.24
C THR A 128 -5.83 -35.70 -0.52
N PRO A 129 -6.79 -36.09 -1.37
CA PRO A 129 -7.50 -35.13 -2.23
C PRO A 129 -8.34 -34.19 -1.36
N SER A 130 -7.86 -32.96 -1.17
CA SER A 130 -8.57 -31.93 -0.43
C SER A 130 -9.71 -31.41 -1.30
N SER A 131 -10.94 -31.70 -0.86
CA SER A 131 -12.17 -31.26 -1.50
C SER A 131 -12.20 -29.73 -1.58
N LEU A 132 -12.34 -29.17 -2.79
CA LEU A 132 -12.54 -27.74 -2.99
C LEU A 132 -13.73 -27.25 -2.15
N PRO A 133 -13.57 -26.24 -1.29
CA PRO A 133 -14.72 -25.65 -0.61
C PRO A 133 -15.63 -24.94 -1.62
N PRO A 134 -16.95 -24.96 -1.40
CA PRO A 134 -17.93 -24.43 -2.34
C PRO A 134 -17.72 -22.93 -2.55
N LEU A 135 -17.75 -22.51 -3.82
CA LEU A 135 -17.68 -21.11 -4.24
C LEU A 135 -18.91 -20.34 -3.73
N THR A 136 -18.81 -19.74 -2.55
CA THR A 136 -19.81 -18.76 -2.10
C THR A 136 -19.67 -17.46 -2.90
N THR A 137 -20.44 -17.31 -3.98
CA THR A 137 -20.79 -16.01 -4.58
C THR A 137 -22.22 -16.12 -5.15
N PRO A 138 -23.16 -15.19 -4.85
CA PRO A 138 -23.12 -13.77 -5.26
C PRO A 138 -23.48 -12.73 -4.17
N ARG A 139 -23.88 -13.18 -2.97
CA ARG A 139 -24.44 -12.30 -1.91
C ARG A 139 -23.44 -11.27 -1.37
N ALA A 140 -22.16 -11.65 -1.29
CA ALA A 140 -21.07 -10.75 -0.86
C ALA A 140 -20.84 -9.57 -1.83
N ARG A 141 -21.17 -9.72 -3.12
CA ARG A 141 -20.95 -8.68 -4.13
C ARG A 141 -21.99 -7.56 -4.04
N ALA A 142 -23.25 -7.93 -3.78
CA ALA A 142 -24.35 -6.98 -3.63
C ALA A 142 -24.25 -6.20 -2.30
N ASP A 143 -23.87 -6.88 -1.21
CA ASP A 143 -23.73 -6.26 0.11
C ASP A 143 -22.71 -5.11 0.11
N TRP A 144 -21.57 -5.32 -0.56
CA TRP A 144 -20.57 -4.27 -0.68
C TRP A 144 -21.00 -3.09 -1.58
N ILE A 145 -21.74 -3.33 -2.66
CA ILE A 145 -22.28 -2.25 -3.50
C ILE A 145 -23.26 -1.39 -2.69
N LEU A 146 -24.15 -2.03 -1.92
CA LEU A 146 -25.09 -1.33 -1.05
C LEU A 146 -24.37 -0.51 0.02
N LEU A 147 -23.36 -1.10 0.66
CA LEU A 147 -22.55 -0.43 1.68
C LEU A 147 -21.73 0.75 1.13
N THR A 148 -21.31 0.74 -0.15
CA THR A 148 -20.54 1.85 -0.73
C THR A 148 -21.39 3.03 -1.19
N LEU A 149 -22.69 2.81 -1.43
CA LEU A 149 -23.66 3.87 -1.76
C LEU A 149 -24.24 4.55 -0.50
N LEU A 150 -24.27 3.84 0.63
CA LEU A 150 -24.84 4.31 1.90
C LEU A 150 -24.26 5.65 2.40
N PRO A 151 -22.93 5.90 2.37
CA PRO A 151 -22.35 7.15 2.87
C PRO A 151 -22.81 8.36 2.05
N GLY A 152 -22.89 8.21 0.73
CA GLY A 152 -23.36 9.25 -0.18
C GLY A 152 -24.84 9.57 0.04
N ALA A 153 -25.69 8.55 0.18
CA ALA A 153 -27.12 8.73 0.44
C ALA A 153 -27.38 9.41 1.79
N LEU A 154 -26.68 9.01 2.85
CA LEU A 154 -26.80 9.63 4.17
C LEU A 154 -26.23 11.05 4.20
N CYS A 155 -25.18 11.33 3.43
CA CYS A 155 -24.65 12.68 3.29
C CYS A 155 -25.62 13.60 2.55
N ALA A 156 -26.25 13.12 1.47
CA ALA A 156 -27.30 13.85 0.77
C ALA A 156 -28.53 14.10 1.67
N ALA A 157 -28.92 13.10 2.48
CA ALA A 157 -29.99 13.25 3.47
C ALA A 157 -29.63 14.27 4.56
N ALA A 158 -28.37 14.30 5.01
CA ALA A 158 -27.89 15.27 5.99
C ALA A 158 -27.88 16.70 5.41
N VAL A 159 -27.41 16.88 4.16
CA VAL A 159 -27.41 18.18 3.47
C VAL A 159 -28.85 18.67 3.26
N THR A 160 -29.75 17.84 2.75
CA THR A 160 -31.16 18.21 2.60
C THR A 160 -31.82 18.55 3.95
N ALA A 161 -31.54 17.80 5.02
CA ALA A 161 -32.00 18.14 6.36
C ALA A 161 -31.44 19.49 6.85
N LEU A 162 -30.19 19.83 6.52
CA LEU A 162 -29.57 21.11 6.87
C LEU A 162 -30.20 22.31 6.13
N HIS A 163 -30.69 22.12 4.91
CA HIS A 163 -31.42 23.14 4.16
C HIS A 163 -32.86 23.34 4.65
N LEU A 164 -33.49 22.27 5.18
CA LEU A 164 -34.88 22.32 5.66
C LEU A 164 -35.00 22.76 7.13
N THR A 165 -33.92 22.73 7.91
CA THR A 165 -33.93 23.02 9.34
C THR A 165 -33.31 24.36 9.70
N HIS A 166 -33.90 25.04 10.69
CA HIS A 166 -33.46 26.36 11.16
C HIS A 166 -33.06 26.31 12.64
N GLY A 167 -32.14 27.19 13.06
CA GLY A 167 -31.73 27.36 14.46
C GLY A 167 -31.18 26.08 15.11
N ARG A 168 -31.65 25.75 16.33
CA ARG A 168 -31.15 24.60 17.11
C ARG A 168 -31.39 23.25 16.43
N ALA A 169 -32.47 23.12 15.66
CA ALA A 169 -32.78 21.90 14.90
C ALA A 169 -31.71 21.62 13.83
N ARG A 170 -31.12 22.69 13.27
CA ARG A 170 -30.03 22.60 12.28
C ARG A 170 -28.76 22.02 12.88
N LEU A 171 -28.41 22.42 14.10
CA LEU A 171 -27.24 21.87 14.81
C LEU A 171 -27.42 20.38 15.14
N ILE A 172 -28.65 19.99 15.53
CA ILE A 172 -28.98 18.58 15.79
C ILE A 172 -28.92 17.76 14.49
N ALA A 173 -29.45 18.29 13.39
CA ALA A 173 -29.38 17.66 12.07
C ALA A 173 -27.93 17.53 11.57
N ALA A 174 -27.09 18.56 11.78
CA ALA A 174 -25.66 18.51 11.47
C ALA A 174 -24.94 17.39 12.24
N ALA A 175 -25.14 17.34 13.56
CA ALA A 175 -24.51 16.35 14.42
C ALA A 175 -24.97 14.92 14.09
N ALA A 176 -26.28 14.72 13.91
CA ALA A 176 -26.85 13.43 13.53
C ALA A 176 -26.37 12.97 12.14
N GLY A 177 -26.35 13.89 11.17
CA GLY A 177 -25.83 13.64 9.82
C GLY A 177 -24.35 13.26 9.81
N ALA A 178 -23.52 14.00 10.53
CA ALA A 178 -22.09 13.68 10.67
C ALA A 178 -21.88 12.30 11.33
N LEU A 179 -22.63 11.97 12.37
CA LEU A 179 -22.58 10.64 12.99
C LEU A 179 -23.03 9.53 12.03
N ALA A 180 -24.12 9.73 11.30
CA ALA A 180 -24.61 8.76 10.32
C ALA A 180 -23.60 8.52 9.19
N VAL A 181 -23.03 9.58 8.61
CA VAL A 181 -22.03 9.50 7.54
C VAL A 181 -20.75 8.83 8.04
N THR A 182 -20.26 9.17 9.24
CA THR A 182 -19.05 8.54 9.80
C THR A 182 -19.25 7.05 10.10
N LEU A 183 -20.42 6.65 10.60
CA LEU A 183 -20.75 5.25 10.83
C LEU A 183 -20.89 4.47 9.51
N ALA A 184 -21.54 5.06 8.51
CA ALA A 184 -21.68 4.48 7.17
C ALA A 184 -20.31 4.31 6.49
N LEU A 185 -19.46 5.34 6.57
CA LEU A 185 -18.11 5.30 6.04
C LEU A 185 -17.28 4.20 6.73
N ARG A 186 -17.36 4.09 8.07
CA ARG A 186 -16.72 2.98 8.79
C ARG A 186 -17.26 1.63 8.35
N ALA A 187 -18.57 1.48 8.18
CA ALA A 187 -19.18 0.23 7.74
C ALA A 187 -18.72 -0.17 6.33
N ALA A 188 -18.70 0.78 5.39
CA ALA A 188 -18.25 0.59 4.01
C ALA A 188 -16.76 0.23 3.95
N LEU A 189 -15.94 0.92 4.74
CA LEU A 189 -14.49 0.71 4.82
C LEU A 189 -14.11 -0.55 5.62
N ALA A 190 -14.97 -1.08 6.49
CA ALA A 190 -14.70 -2.29 7.27
C ALA A 190 -15.10 -3.58 6.55
N ARG A 191 -16.09 -3.52 5.64
CA ARG A 191 -16.68 -4.71 4.98
C ARG A 191 -16.43 -4.78 3.46
N GLY A 192 -15.71 -3.81 2.89
CA GLY A 192 -15.40 -3.77 1.46
C GLY A 192 -14.04 -4.34 1.05
N PRO A 193 -13.65 -4.27 -0.23
CA PRO A 193 -12.30 -4.56 -0.72
C PRO A 193 -11.29 -3.51 -0.24
N LEU A 194 -11.76 -2.45 0.43
CA LEU A 194 -10.93 -1.52 1.20
C LEU A 194 -10.87 -1.87 2.69
N ALA A 195 -11.34 -3.07 3.09
CA ALA A 195 -11.29 -3.55 4.47
C ALA A 195 -9.86 -3.72 4.94
N THR A 196 -9.59 -3.17 6.13
CA THR A 196 -8.32 -3.35 6.83
C THR A 196 -8.61 -4.11 8.12
N PRO A 197 -8.00 -5.29 8.35
CA PRO A 197 -8.23 -6.06 9.57
C PRO A 197 -7.82 -5.29 10.85
N HIS A 198 -6.93 -4.31 10.71
CA HIS A 198 -6.42 -3.51 11.82
C HIS A 198 -6.51 -2.00 11.52
N ALA A 199 -7.72 -1.46 11.44
CA ALA A 199 -7.90 -0.02 11.34
C ALA A 199 -7.53 0.65 12.68
N ALA A 200 -6.30 1.14 12.80
CA ALA A 200 -5.86 1.90 13.97
C ALA A 200 -6.75 3.14 14.17
N ARG A 201 -7.23 3.35 15.40
CA ARG A 201 -8.05 4.51 15.82
C ARG A 201 -7.48 5.85 15.34
N SER A 202 -6.15 5.95 15.27
CA SER A 202 -5.41 7.13 14.80
C SER A 202 -5.66 7.49 13.32
N ALA A 203 -5.89 6.51 12.44
CA ALA A 203 -6.20 6.79 11.04
C ALA A 203 -7.59 7.43 10.90
N ALA A 204 -8.57 6.93 11.64
CA ALA A 204 -9.92 7.49 11.65
C ALA A 204 -9.94 8.93 12.19
N THR A 205 -9.17 9.23 13.25
CA THR A 205 -9.05 10.59 13.78
C THR A 205 -8.45 11.55 12.76
N ARG A 206 -7.39 11.15 12.04
CA ARG A 206 -6.75 11.96 10.99
C ARG A 206 -7.69 12.24 9.83
N THR A 207 -8.38 11.21 9.31
CA THR A 207 -9.37 11.39 8.26
C THR A 207 -10.51 12.30 8.72
N CYS A 208 -11.00 12.14 9.94
CA CYS A 208 -12.03 13.02 10.52
C CYS A 208 -11.57 14.48 10.59
N TRP A 209 -10.32 14.73 10.96
CA TRP A 209 -9.74 16.08 10.96
C TRP A 209 -9.72 16.68 9.55
N LEU A 210 -9.22 15.94 8.55
CA LEU A 210 -9.16 16.44 7.17
C LEU A 210 -10.56 16.76 6.60
N PHE A 211 -11.56 15.94 6.92
CA PHE A 211 -12.96 16.23 6.55
C PHE A 211 -13.49 17.46 7.28
N ALA A 212 -13.18 17.62 8.57
CA ALA A 212 -13.57 18.80 9.34
C ALA A 212 -12.91 20.08 8.80
N TYR A 213 -11.63 19.99 8.42
CA TYR A 213 -10.90 21.09 7.80
C TYR A 213 -11.47 21.44 6.41
N ALA A 214 -11.80 20.45 5.58
CA ALA A 214 -12.43 20.71 4.28
C ALA A 214 -13.82 21.37 4.41
N LEU A 215 -14.57 21.07 5.47
CA LEU A 215 -15.89 21.65 5.71
C LEU A 215 -15.82 23.09 6.25
N LEU A 216 -14.81 23.37 7.06
CA LEU A 216 -14.84 24.50 8.00
C LEU A 216 -13.54 25.33 8.04
N GLY A 217 -12.43 24.72 7.63
CA GLY A 217 -11.07 25.24 7.74
C GLY A 217 -10.85 26.51 6.93
N ASP A 218 -11.29 26.55 5.67
CA ASP A 218 -11.08 27.73 4.82
C ASP A 218 -11.86 28.96 5.33
N GLY A 219 -13.11 28.76 5.73
CA GLY A 219 -13.92 29.80 6.36
C GLY A 219 -13.33 30.27 7.70
N LEU A 220 -12.69 29.38 8.46
CA LEU A 220 -12.06 29.71 9.73
C LEU A 220 -10.81 30.54 9.50
N LEU A 221 -10.02 30.15 8.51
CA LEU A 221 -8.81 30.84 8.09
C LEU A 221 -9.14 32.27 7.66
N GLN A 222 -10.18 32.43 6.84
CA GLN A 222 -10.61 33.73 6.35
C GLN A 222 -11.17 34.61 7.47
N ALA A 223 -11.97 34.05 8.39
CA ALA A 223 -12.46 34.78 9.56
C ALA A 223 -11.29 35.20 10.50
N ALA A 224 -10.32 34.32 10.71
CA ALA A 224 -9.14 34.62 11.52
C ALA A 224 -8.26 35.71 10.89
N ALA A 225 -8.19 35.79 9.56
CA ALA A 225 -7.43 36.79 8.83
C ALA A 225 -8.07 38.19 8.84
N ILE A 226 -9.40 38.30 8.81
CA ILE A 226 -10.11 39.60 8.68
C ILE A 226 -10.28 40.34 10.02
N GLY A 227 -10.26 39.65 11.16
CA GLY A 227 -10.52 40.31 12.44
C GLY A 227 -10.87 39.37 13.58
N GLY A 228 -11.28 38.13 13.28
CA GLY A 228 -11.50 37.05 14.24
C GLY A 228 -12.78 36.28 13.95
N PRO A 229 -12.87 35.01 14.41
CA PRO A 229 -14.15 34.32 14.47
C PRO A 229 -14.98 34.90 15.62
N ASP A 230 -15.49 36.11 15.44
CA ASP A 230 -16.20 36.86 16.48
C ASP A 230 -17.62 36.30 16.73
N ALA A 231 -18.07 35.40 15.86
CA ALA A 231 -19.36 34.74 15.93
C ALA A 231 -19.24 33.21 15.77
N LEU A 232 -20.15 32.48 16.42
CA LEU A 232 -20.31 31.04 16.21
C LEU A 232 -20.72 30.75 14.76
N PRO A 233 -20.38 29.56 14.24
CA PRO A 233 -20.73 29.17 12.89
C PRO A 233 -22.25 29.19 12.69
N ALA A 234 -22.74 30.08 11.83
CA ALA A 234 -24.17 30.15 11.49
C ALA A 234 -24.64 28.94 10.63
N GLY A 235 -23.70 28.22 10.02
CA GLY A 235 -23.96 27.09 9.14
C GLY A 235 -24.40 27.48 7.73
N THR A 236 -24.60 28.77 7.43
CA THR A 236 -25.08 29.28 6.13
C THR A 236 -23.91 29.62 5.22
N ALA A 237 -24.10 29.49 3.90
CA ALA A 237 -23.12 29.91 2.89
C ALA A 237 -22.83 31.44 2.98
N ASP A 238 -23.81 32.24 3.39
CA ASP A 238 -23.69 33.70 3.54
C ASP A 238 -23.33 34.16 4.97
N GLY A 239 -22.96 33.23 5.85
CA GLY A 239 -22.61 33.56 7.23
C GLY A 239 -21.20 34.18 7.36
N PRO A 240 -20.90 34.83 8.50
CA PRO A 240 -19.54 35.31 8.80
C PRO A 240 -18.49 34.18 8.84
N TRP A 241 -18.94 32.93 8.92
CA TRP A 241 -18.15 31.73 8.73
C TRP A 241 -18.86 30.81 7.71
N PRO A 242 -18.50 30.87 6.41
CA PRO A 242 -19.17 30.11 5.36
C PRO A 242 -18.83 28.61 5.48
N PHE A 243 -19.83 27.77 5.28
CA PHE A 243 -19.74 26.31 5.27
C PHE A 243 -19.87 25.81 3.84
N THR A 244 -18.89 25.05 3.35
CA THR A 244 -18.95 24.42 2.03
C THR A 244 -19.30 22.96 2.18
N THR A 245 -20.56 22.61 1.87
CA THR A 245 -21.04 21.24 2.01
C THR A 245 -20.83 20.42 0.74
N ALA A 246 -20.67 21.07 -0.42
CA ALA A 246 -20.45 20.41 -1.70
C ALA A 246 -19.18 19.51 -1.73
N PRO A 247 -17.99 19.94 -1.26
CA PRO A 247 -16.80 19.08 -1.23
C PRO A 247 -16.97 17.81 -0.39
N VAL A 248 -17.63 17.93 0.77
CA VAL A 248 -17.87 16.81 1.68
C VAL A 248 -18.84 15.81 1.07
N LEU A 249 -19.91 16.30 0.43
CA LEU A 249 -20.87 15.48 -0.29
C LEU A 249 -20.21 14.74 -1.47
N ALA A 250 -19.38 15.44 -2.25
CA ALA A 250 -18.63 14.84 -3.36
C ALA A 250 -17.68 13.73 -2.87
N LEU A 251 -16.95 13.95 -1.77
CA LEU A 251 -16.06 12.95 -1.16
C LEU A 251 -16.82 11.77 -0.54
N ALA A 252 -18.01 12.00 0.02
CA ALA A 252 -18.87 10.92 0.51
C ALA A 252 -19.40 10.05 -0.65
N LEU A 253 -19.82 10.67 -1.75
CA LEU A 253 -20.24 9.98 -2.96
C LEU A 253 -19.08 9.27 -3.68
N SER A 254 -17.86 9.82 -3.59
CA SER A 254 -16.66 9.23 -4.20
C SER A 254 -16.21 7.92 -3.54
N CYS A 255 -16.79 7.56 -2.39
CA CYS A 255 -16.56 6.28 -1.75
C CYS A 255 -16.90 5.10 -2.68
N ALA A 256 -17.96 5.21 -3.50
CA ALA A 256 -18.35 4.19 -4.46
C ALA A 256 -17.35 4.01 -5.63
N PRO A 257 -16.94 5.06 -6.37
CA PRO A 257 -15.90 4.92 -7.40
C PRO A 257 -14.54 4.54 -6.82
N ALA A 258 -14.17 5.00 -5.61
CA ALA A 258 -12.93 4.58 -4.93
C ALA A 258 -12.91 3.06 -4.68
N ALA A 259 -14.02 2.56 -4.12
CA ALA A 259 -14.29 1.15 -3.92
C ALA A 259 -14.14 0.35 -5.22
N TRP A 260 -14.85 0.78 -6.27
CA TRP A 260 -14.83 0.15 -7.58
C TRP A 260 -13.43 0.13 -8.21
N CYS A 261 -12.69 1.23 -8.14
CA CYS A 261 -11.32 1.32 -8.65
C CYS A 261 -10.38 0.35 -7.92
N ALA A 262 -10.50 0.22 -6.60
CA ALA A 262 -9.73 -0.75 -5.82
C ALA A 262 -10.08 -2.20 -6.20
N HIS A 263 -11.37 -2.51 -6.42
CA HIS A 263 -11.79 -3.83 -6.89
C HIS A 263 -11.25 -4.13 -8.30
N LEU A 264 -11.33 -3.18 -9.23
CA LEU A 264 -10.79 -3.32 -10.57
C LEU A 264 -9.27 -3.52 -10.55
N LEU A 265 -8.55 -2.76 -9.72
CA LEU A 265 -7.11 -2.91 -9.52
C LEU A 265 -6.80 -4.33 -9.02
N ALA A 266 -7.47 -4.79 -7.97
CA ALA A 266 -7.23 -6.12 -7.40
C ALA A 266 -7.54 -7.26 -8.38
N VAL A 267 -8.68 -7.20 -9.10
CA VAL A 267 -9.07 -8.24 -10.07
C VAL A 267 -8.12 -8.26 -11.26
N ARG A 268 -7.77 -7.09 -11.81
CA ARG A 268 -6.88 -7.03 -12.97
C ARG A 268 -5.43 -7.31 -12.61
N ALA A 269 -4.95 -6.89 -11.43
CA ALA A 269 -3.63 -7.26 -10.92
C ALA A 269 -3.51 -8.78 -10.80
N ARG A 270 -4.50 -9.46 -10.21
CA ARG A 270 -4.53 -10.94 -10.15
C ARG A 270 -4.52 -11.61 -11.53
N ARG A 271 -5.32 -11.11 -12.48
CA ARG A 271 -5.31 -11.63 -13.86
C ARG A 271 -3.96 -11.41 -14.57
N LYS A 272 -3.26 -10.32 -14.26
CA LYS A 272 -1.93 -10.04 -14.79
C LYS A 272 -0.87 -10.90 -14.11
N LEU A 273 -0.96 -11.13 -12.80
CA LEU A 273 -0.11 -12.08 -12.06
C LEU A 273 -0.18 -13.48 -12.66
N SER A 274 -1.38 -13.99 -12.97
CA SER A 274 -1.55 -15.32 -13.57
C SER A 274 -1.06 -15.42 -15.02
N ALA A 275 -0.89 -14.30 -15.72
CA ALA A 275 -0.49 -14.27 -17.12
C ALA A 275 1.00 -13.95 -17.31
N SER A 276 1.61 -13.24 -16.36
CA SER A 276 3.02 -12.86 -16.36
C SER A 276 3.89 -14.02 -15.91
N ARG A 277 5.04 -14.19 -16.56
CA ARG A 277 6.03 -15.20 -16.16
C ARG A 277 7.24 -14.62 -15.44
N ALA A 278 7.50 -13.31 -15.55
CA ALA A 278 8.59 -12.64 -14.82
C ALA A 278 8.05 -11.50 -13.93
N LEU A 279 8.78 -11.18 -12.85
CA LEU A 279 8.41 -10.08 -11.93
C LEU A 279 8.48 -8.72 -12.64
N GLU A 280 9.42 -8.54 -13.57
CA GLU A 280 9.57 -7.31 -14.35
C GLU A 280 8.42 -7.08 -15.34
N ASP A 281 7.96 -8.14 -16.00
CA ASP A 281 6.80 -8.10 -16.90
C ASP A 281 5.51 -7.74 -16.15
N PHE A 282 5.38 -8.26 -14.92
CA PHE A 282 4.28 -7.93 -14.02
C PHE A 282 4.32 -6.45 -13.61
N ALA A 283 5.46 -5.97 -13.10
CA ALA A 283 5.62 -4.58 -12.67
C ALA A 283 5.35 -3.59 -13.81
N THR A 284 5.81 -3.90 -15.03
CA THR A 284 5.59 -3.08 -16.23
C THR A 284 4.11 -3.05 -16.62
N SER A 285 3.39 -4.15 -16.47
CA SER A 285 1.96 -4.26 -16.80
C SER A 285 1.04 -3.58 -15.76
N VAL A 286 1.44 -3.54 -14.49
CA VAL A 286 0.60 -3.00 -13.40
C VAL A 286 0.71 -1.49 -13.25
N LYS A 287 1.88 -0.88 -13.52
CA LYS A 287 2.05 0.59 -13.49
C LYS A 287 0.98 1.37 -14.28
N PRO A 288 0.74 1.10 -15.58
CA PRO A 288 -0.28 1.84 -16.33
C PRO A 288 -1.69 1.55 -15.81
N LEU A 289 -1.91 0.38 -15.20
CA LEU A 289 -3.19 0.01 -14.63
C LEU A 289 -3.48 0.80 -13.36
N LEU A 290 -2.50 0.93 -12.46
CA LEU A 290 -2.58 1.77 -11.27
C LEU A 290 -2.87 3.22 -11.66
N LEU A 291 -2.06 3.79 -12.55
CA LEU A 291 -2.24 5.16 -13.04
C LEU A 291 -3.60 5.35 -13.72
N GLY A 292 -4.04 4.40 -14.53
CA GLY A 292 -5.35 4.44 -15.19
C GLY A 292 -6.51 4.40 -14.20
N THR A 293 -6.46 3.54 -13.17
CA THR A 293 -7.50 3.52 -12.12
C THR A 293 -7.50 4.77 -11.26
N PHE A 294 -6.33 5.33 -10.97
CA PHE A 294 -6.20 6.59 -10.25
C PHE A 294 -6.78 7.76 -11.07
N ALA A 295 -6.44 7.86 -12.36
CA ALA A 295 -7.02 8.84 -13.26
C ALA A 295 -8.53 8.69 -13.40
N LEU A 296 -9.03 7.45 -13.51
CA LEU A 296 -10.47 7.16 -13.55
C LEU A 296 -11.19 7.66 -12.29
N TYR A 297 -10.59 7.45 -11.12
CA TYR A 297 -11.14 7.98 -9.86
C TYR A 297 -11.17 9.50 -9.84
N LEU A 298 -10.09 10.17 -10.26
CA LEU A 298 -10.05 11.63 -10.32
C LEU A 298 -11.11 12.19 -11.28
N CYS A 299 -11.30 11.57 -12.45
CA CYS A 299 -12.36 11.94 -13.39
C CYS A 299 -13.77 11.73 -12.80
N ALA A 300 -13.98 10.65 -12.03
CA ALA A 300 -15.25 10.43 -11.35
C ALA A 300 -15.48 11.47 -10.24
N LEU A 301 -14.44 11.81 -9.48
CA LEU A 301 -14.50 12.81 -8.41
C LEU A 301 -14.74 14.22 -8.96
N THR A 302 -14.11 14.60 -10.09
CA THR A 302 -14.38 15.89 -10.75
C THR A 302 -15.82 15.98 -11.21
N ALA A 303 -16.36 14.93 -11.85
CA ALA A 303 -17.75 14.90 -12.31
C ALA A 303 -18.77 14.92 -11.15
N LEU A 304 -18.46 14.25 -10.03
CA LEU A 304 -19.29 14.34 -8.84
C LEU A 304 -19.24 15.73 -8.23
N LEU A 305 -18.06 16.36 -8.18
CA LEU A 305 -17.89 17.70 -7.63
C LEU A 305 -18.60 18.77 -8.46
N THR A 306 -18.54 18.69 -9.80
CA THR A 306 -19.29 19.58 -10.69
C THR A 306 -20.80 19.41 -10.47
N LEU A 307 -21.27 18.18 -10.32
CA LEU A 307 -22.69 17.90 -10.07
C LEU A 307 -23.12 18.42 -8.69
N THR A 308 -22.37 18.15 -7.62
CA THR A 308 -22.73 18.65 -6.28
C THR A 308 -22.69 20.16 -6.21
N ALA A 309 -21.72 20.81 -6.85
CA ALA A 309 -21.64 22.26 -6.84
C ALA A 309 -22.76 22.91 -7.65
N THR A 310 -23.15 22.33 -8.79
CA THR A 310 -24.29 22.83 -9.59
C THR A 310 -25.63 22.60 -8.90
N VAL A 311 -25.79 21.55 -8.10
CA VAL A 311 -27.03 21.29 -7.35
C VAL A 311 -27.15 22.19 -6.11
N LEU A 312 -26.02 22.52 -5.47
CA LEU A 312 -25.98 23.33 -4.25
C LEU A 312 -25.75 24.83 -4.50
N ASP A 313 -25.48 25.25 -5.74
CA ASP A 313 -25.07 26.61 -6.12
C ASP A 313 -23.88 27.14 -5.28
N GLU A 314 -22.97 26.25 -4.88
CA GLU A 314 -21.77 26.58 -4.08
C GLU A 314 -20.51 26.74 -4.97
N PRO A 315 -19.56 27.63 -4.59
CA PRO A 315 -18.31 27.79 -5.32
C PRO A 315 -17.45 26.51 -5.28
N THR A 316 -16.91 26.15 -6.43
CA THR A 316 -16.18 24.89 -6.63
C THR A 316 -14.72 25.00 -6.18
N ALA A 317 -14.38 24.46 -5.01
CA ALA A 317 -13.01 24.25 -4.56
C ALA A 317 -12.39 22.98 -5.20
N TYR A 318 -12.25 22.99 -6.54
CA TYR A 318 -11.69 21.87 -7.31
C TYR A 318 -10.32 21.38 -6.79
N PRO A 319 -9.30 22.23 -6.64
CA PRO A 319 -7.94 21.74 -6.38
C PRO A 319 -7.82 21.08 -5.00
N GLN A 320 -8.49 21.63 -3.99
CA GLN A 320 -8.49 21.10 -2.63
C GLN A 320 -9.21 19.75 -2.55
N THR A 321 -10.41 19.64 -3.12
CA THR A 321 -11.20 18.42 -3.05
C THR A 321 -10.53 17.27 -3.80
N LEU A 322 -9.91 17.56 -4.94
CA LEU A 322 -9.21 16.55 -5.74
C LEU A 322 -7.94 16.04 -5.04
N THR A 323 -7.15 16.95 -4.45
CA THR A 323 -5.92 16.57 -3.74
C THR A 323 -6.22 15.78 -2.48
N LEU A 324 -7.24 16.16 -1.71
CA LEU A 324 -7.71 15.40 -0.55
C LEU A 324 -8.26 14.02 -0.96
N GLY A 325 -9.10 13.97 -1.99
CA GLY A 325 -9.63 12.72 -2.52
C GLY A 325 -8.54 11.77 -3.02
N ALA A 326 -7.51 12.30 -3.69
CA ALA A 326 -6.34 11.54 -4.13
C ALA A 326 -5.55 10.97 -2.95
N LEU A 327 -5.26 11.81 -1.94
CA LEU A 327 -4.54 11.42 -0.74
C LEU A 327 -5.25 10.29 0.00
N LEU A 328 -6.56 10.41 0.21
CA LEU A 328 -7.36 9.41 0.93
C LEU A 328 -7.42 8.08 0.17
N LEU A 329 -7.60 8.09 -1.15
CA LEU A 329 -7.61 6.87 -1.96
C LEU A 329 -6.25 6.15 -1.87
N LEU A 330 -5.15 6.87 -2.08
CA LEU A 330 -3.79 6.30 -2.07
C LEU A 330 -3.42 5.77 -0.69
N ALA A 331 -3.71 6.55 0.36
CA ALA A 331 -3.53 6.11 1.74
C ALA A 331 -4.30 4.81 2.00
N ARG A 332 -5.55 4.73 1.55
CA ARG A 332 -6.38 3.54 1.76
C ARG A 332 -5.85 2.34 0.98
N LEU A 333 -5.50 2.49 -0.30
CA LEU A 333 -4.92 1.42 -1.11
C LEU A 333 -3.65 0.85 -0.48
N LEU A 334 -2.75 1.71 -0.02
CA LEU A 334 -1.52 1.26 0.65
C LEU A 334 -1.83 0.52 1.95
N THR A 335 -2.78 1.01 2.76
CA THR A 335 -3.17 0.32 4.00
C THR A 335 -3.83 -1.03 3.75
N THR A 336 -4.59 -1.19 2.67
CA THR A 336 -5.24 -2.47 2.32
C THR A 336 -4.24 -3.51 1.84
N HIS A 337 -3.11 -3.07 1.29
CA HIS A 337 -1.98 -3.91 0.91
C HIS A 337 -0.93 -4.06 2.03
N GLY A 338 -1.26 -3.70 3.28
CA GLY A 338 -0.40 -3.90 4.46
C GLY A 338 0.63 -2.80 4.73
N PHE A 339 0.80 -1.83 3.83
CA PHE A 339 1.73 -0.71 4.00
C PHE A 339 1.10 0.42 4.80
N THR A 340 1.08 0.31 6.14
CA THR A 340 0.38 1.26 7.01
C THR A 340 1.23 2.44 7.49
N HIS A 341 2.57 2.27 7.54
CA HIS A 341 3.46 3.27 8.13
C HIS A 341 3.56 4.55 7.29
N ALA A 342 3.80 4.42 5.98
CA ALA A 342 3.94 5.57 5.07
C ALA A 342 2.65 6.39 4.94
N PRO A 343 1.46 5.79 4.70
CA PRO A 343 0.18 6.52 4.76
C PRO A 343 -0.04 7.20 6.11
N GLY A 344 0.33 6.53 7.20
CA GLY A 344 0.24 7.11 8.53
C GLY A 344 1.04 8.41 8.64
N LEU A 345 2.31 8.37 8.27
CA LEU A 345 3.21 9.52 8.37
C LEU A 345 2.77 10.70 7.50
N VAL A 346 2.34 10.43 6.27
CA VAL A 346 1.85 11.48 5.36
C VAL A 346 0.54 12.09 5.86
N LEU A 347 -0.39 11.27 6.37
CA LEU A 347 -1.64 11.78 6.97
C LEU A 347 -1.38 12.57 8.25
N THR A 348 -0.38 12.22 9.06
CA THR A 348 0.00 13.07 10.21
C THR A 348 0.60 14.38 9.74
N ALA A 349 1.50 14.36 8.76
CA ALA A 349 2.18 15.55 8.27
C ALA A 349 1.20 16.58 7.69
N THR A 350 0.21 16.10 6.92
CA THR A 350 -0.86 16.93 6.35
C THR A 350 -1.73 17.56 7.44
N VAL A 351 -2.22 16.75 8.38
CA VAL A 351 -3.00 17.23 9.54
C VAL A 351 -2.21 18.25 10.36
N THR A 352 -0.92 18.00 10.62
CA THR A 352 -0.09 18.94 11.37
C THR A 352 0.14 20.24 10.59
N ALA A 353 0.34 20.19 9.27
CA ALA A 353 0.52 21.38 8.45
C ALA A 353 -0.72 22.30 8.51
N GLU A 354 -1.92 21.73 8.32
CA GLU A 354 -3.18 22.46 8.45
C GLU A 354 -3.40 23.04 9.85
N ALA A 355 -3.12 22.24 10.90
CA ALA A 355 -3.22 22.69 12.28
C ALA A 355 -2.22 23.80 12.62
N THR A 356 -0.99 23.73 12.12
CA THR A 356 0.03 24.77 12.34
C THR A 356 -0.33 26.08 11.66
N ALA A 357 -0.96 26.05 10.49
CA ALA A 357 -1.44 27.27 9.82
C ALA A 357 -2.51 27.99 10.65
N LEU A 358 -3.49 27.24 11.17
CA LEU A 358 -4.51 27.78 12.07
C LEU A 358 -3.89 28.30 13.37
N ALA A 359 -2.98 27.54 13.98
CA ALA A 359 -2.31 27.93 15.21
C ALA A 359 -1.45 29.20 15.03
N ALA A 360 -0.77 29.35 13.89
CA ALA A 360 0.05 30.52 13.58
C ALA A 360 -0.78 31.81 13.48
N LEU A 361 -1.95 31.75 12.82
CA LEU A 361 -2.88 32.88 12.74
C LEU A 361 -3.47 33.25 14.11
N LEU A 362 -3.80 32.25 14.91
CA LEU A 362 -4.32 32.48 16.27
C LEU A 362 -3.22 33.03 17.20
N ALA A 363 -2.01 32.50 17.11
CA ALA A 363 -0.86 32.95 17.92
C ALA A 363 -0.41 34.37 17.56
N ALA A 364 -0.58 34.80 16.31
CA ALA A 364 -0.26 36.17 15.89
C ALA A 364 -1.10 37.24 16.59
N ARG A 365 -2.19 36.86 17.27
CA ARG A 365 -3.01 37.77 18.09
C ARG A 365 -2.40 38.09 19.46
N LEU A 366 -1.38 37.33 19.88
CA LEU A 366 -0.65 37.64 21.10
C LEU A 366 0.27 38.86 20.87
N PRO A 367 0.41 39.76 21.87
CA PRO A 367 1.27 40.93 21.72
C PRO A 367 2.71 40.51 21.41
N GLY A 368 3.26 41.03 20.30
CA GLY A 368 4.63 40.72 19.84
C GLY A 368 4.77 39.49 18.93
N CYS A 369 3.69 38.76 18.65
CA CYS A 369 3.72 37.51 17.86
C CYS A 369 3.25 37.64 16.40
N ALA A 370 2.97 38.86 15.91
CA ALA A 370 2.42 39.10 14.56
C ALA A 370 3.25 38.49 13.42
N TRP A 371 4.57 38.34 13.62
CA TRP A 371 5.48 37.75 12.63
C TRP A 371 5.13 36.28 12.31
N LEU A 372 4.51 35.53 13.23
CA LEU A 372 4.12 34.13 13.02
C LEU A 372 3.06 33.94 11.93
N ALA A 373 2.18 34.93 11.72
CA ALA A 373 1.14 34.88 10.68
C ALA A 373 1.66 35.26 9.28
N THR A 374 2.81 35.93 9.18
CA THR A 374 3.31 36.46 7.91
C THR A 374 3.43 35.45 6.77
N PRO A 375 3.95 34.21 6.96
CA PRO A 375 4.01 33.24 5.84
C PRO A 375 2.62 32.74 5.43
N VAL A 376 1.73 32.56 6.40
CA VAL A 376 0.37 32.07 6.16
C VAL A 376 -0.45 33.14 5.46
N GLN A 377 -0.37 34.40 5.92
CA GLN A 377 -1.08 35.53 5.33
C GLN A 377 -0.59 35.82 3.90
N SER A 378 0.72 35.83 3.67
CA SER A 378 1.28 36.00 2.33
C SER A 378 0.76 34.94 1.35
N LEU A 379 0.64 33.69 1.80
CA LEU A 379 0.10 32.60 0.98
C LEU A 379 -1.40 32.78 0.69
N ILE A 380 -2.20 33.20 1.69
CA ILE A 380 -3.63 33.49 1.53
C ILE A 380 -3.83 34.66 0.55
N ASP A 381 -3.03 35.73 0.69
CA ASP A 381 -3.16 36.93 -0.15
C ASP A 381 -2.80 36.65 -1.61
N THR A 382 -1.89 35.69 -1.87
CA THR A 382 -1.42 35.36 -3.22
C THR A 382 -2.21 34.24 -3.91
N TRP A 383 -2.63 33.21 -3.17
CA TRP A 383 -3.26 32.00 -3.74
C TRP A 383 -4.63 31.65 -3.13
N GLY A 384 -5.10 32.44 -2.18
CA GLY A 384 -6.34 32.20 -1.44
C GLY A 384 -6.18 31.19 -0.28
N PRO A 385 -7.20 31.07 0.58
CA PRO A 385 -7.17 30.20 1.77
C PRO A 385 -7.04 28.71 1.41
N ALA A 386 -7.64 28.27 0.30
CA ALA A 386 -7.59 26.89 -0.16
C ALA A 386 -6.19 26.43 -0.62
N ALA A 387 -5.21 27.32 -0.72
CA ALA A 387 -3.85 26.98 -1.12
C ALA A 387 -3.16 26.05 -0.10
N ILE A 388 -3.38 26.28 1.19
CA ILE A 388 -2.77 25.50 2.29
C ILE A 388 -3.15 24.01 2.19
N PRO A 389 -4.45 23.64 2.23
CA PRO A 389 -4.83 22.24 2.12
C PRO A 389 -4.49 21.65 0.76
N THR A 390 -4.57 22.44 -0.32
CA THR A 390 -4.22 21.96 -1.67
C THR A 390 -2.75 21.57 -1.77
N ILE A 391 -1.83 22.40 -1.26
CA ILE A 391 -0.39 22.12 -1.28
C ILE A 391 -0.06 20.95 -0.36
N ALA A 392 -0.60 20.96 0.87
CA ALA A 392 -0.35 19.90 1.84
C ALA A 392 -0.87 18.54 1.35
N CYS A 393 -2.15 18.47 0.95
CA CYS A 393 -2.76 17.24 0.45
C CYS A 393 -2.16 16.83 -0.90
N GLY A 394 -1.82 17.77 -1.79
CA GLY A 394 -1.22 17.50 -3.09
C GLY A 394 0.18 16.91 -2.98
N ALA A 395 1.04 17.48 -2.12
CA ALA A 395 2.37 16.93 -1.84
C ALA A 395 2.28 15.54 -1.18
N GLY A 396 1.34 15.36 -0.25
CA GLY A 396 1.06 14.06 0.34
C GLY A 396 0.57 13.02 -0.67
N ALA A 397 -0.33 13.40 -1.57
CA ALA A 397 -0.83 12.52 -2.62
C ALA A 397 0.28 12.13 -3.60
N LEU A 398 1.14 13.07 -4.02
CA LEU A 398 2.26 12.79 -4.93
C LEU A 398 3.27 11.82 -4.29
N THR A 399 3.62 12.04 -3.02
CA THR A 399 4.55 11.14 -2.30
C THR A 399 3.97 9.74 -2.14
N LEU A 400 2.68 9.61 -1.81
CA LEU A 400 2.02 8.30 -1.75
C LEU A 400 1.85 7.66 -3.13
N LEU A 401 1.67 8.42 -4.21
CA LEU A 401 1.59 7.89 -5.57
C LEU A 401 2.93 7.30 -6.02
N LEU A 402 4.03 8.04 -5.79
CA LEU A 402 5.38 7.55 -6.04
C LEU A 402 5.72 6.31 -5.19
N HIS A 403 5.23 6.27 -3.96
CA HIS A 403 5.38 5.09 -3.10
C HIS A 403 4.55 3.91 -3.62
N ALA A 404 3.28 4.12 -3.95
CA ALA A 404 2.36 3.10 -4.46
C ALA A 404 2.83 2.49 -5.79
N THR A 405 3.36 3.31 -6.70
CA THR A 405 3.95 2.82 -7.97
C THR A 405 5.20 1.97 -7.78
N ARG A 406 5.83 1.99 -6.61
CA ARG A 406 7.00 1.15 -6.27
C ARG A 406 6.62 -0.08 -5.45
N THR A 407 5.64 0.03 -4.56
CA THR A 407 5.24 -1.04 -3.64
C THR A 407 4.18 -1.94 -4.23
N LEU A 408 3.12 -1.39 -4.84
CA LEU A 408 2.01 -2.16 -5.39
C LEU A 408 2.35 -2.85 -6.73
N THR A 409 3.52 -2.57 -7.29
CA THR A 409 4.04 -3.28 -8.47
C THR A 409 4.76 -4.57 -8.11
N ARG A 410 4.98 -4.84 -6.81
CA ARG A 410 5.60 -6.08 -6.34
C ARG A 410 4.54 -7.18 -6.23
N ALA A 411 4.87 -8.41 -6.59
CA ALA A 411 3.96 -9.55 -6.50
C ALA A 411 3.56 -9.84 -5.03
N SER A 412 4.51 -9.67 -4.11
CA SER A 412 4.37 -9.73 -2.65
C SER A 412 3.29 -8.80 -2.08
N ALA A 413 3.00 -7.67 -2.72
CA ALA A 413 1.93 -6.77 -2.27
C ALA A 413 0.52 -7.35 -2.47
N HIS A 414 0.40 -8.42 -3.27
CA HIS A 414 -0.86 -9.06 -3.61
C HIS A 414 -1.01 -10.46 -3.00
N ALA A 415 -0.02 -10.92 -2.23
CA ALA A 415 -0.21 -12.10 -1.38
C ALA A 415 -1.31 -11.80 -0.33
N PRO A 416 -2.21 -12.76 -0.05
CA PRO A 416 -3.08 -12.65 1.11
C PRO A 416 -2.21 -12.50 2.34
N ALA A 417 -2.51 -11.49 3.17
CA ALA A 417 -1.79 -11.25 4.41
C ALA A 417 -1.92 -12.51 5.29
N ASP A 418 -0.76 -13.07 5.64
CA ASP A 418 -0.63 -14.16 6.60
C ASP A 418 -1.51 -13.88 7.82
N GLY A 419 -2.46 -14.78 8.10
CA GLY A 419 -3.12 -14.80 9.40
C GLY A 419 -2.04 -14.99 10.48
N PRO A 420 -2.03 -14.19 11.56
CA PRO A 420 -1.02 -14.35 12.60
C PRO A 420 -1.10 -15.76 13.19
N CYS A 421 0.07 -16.41 13.28
CA CYS A 421 0.29 -17.70 13.93
C CYS A 421 -0.05 -17.67 15.42
#